data_AF-A0A6J7TB93-F1
#
_entry.id   AF-A0A6J7TB93-F1
#
_cell.length_a   1.000
_cell.length_b   1.000
_cell.length_c   1.000
_cell.angle_alpha   90.00
_cell.angle_beta   90.00
_cell.angle_gamma   90.00
#
_symmetry.space_group_name_H-M   'P 1'
#
loop_
_entity.id
_entity.type
_entity.pdbx_description
1 polymer ?
#
loop_
_entity_poly.entity_id
_entity_poly.type
_entity_poly.pdbx_seq_one_letter_code
_entity_poly.pdbx_strand_id
1 'polypeptide(L)'
;MEVDELASNIDSYIAIDAGGSKLRGFDSASNTYFNGSGVAHTSSLALDLARNIAAAIPTEISEVETLVLSLAAIPQKPEDQQLLAAAILQRLKFTSLLIVSDTKAGALSSDALADLTIVVGTGITALVNTPSGNFELTGHGYLIGDEASGYWIGRNAVNAALRASENRGPQTLLLKYAEDFYQTPADLLADSLHQLASPVVQIAAFAPNVVLAAQAGDAQAELILDQAAQEITSLISVAKERAQIKTVALIGGAIPHGELLHSKVVEASHSLGVTFVNGAAEPLAGACAIARDKKLQSGLVKIDSKEIDSTTWSQLYLANAEALLAQVRQTQQAAVATCVDFFVDALSKNKMIHTFGTGHSHLLAEEIFYRAGGLATIYPILDERLMLHKDVVKGSQYERLPNLAQELLDKHPVVEGDVVIVISNSGGNQVTIDLVKLAKKAGAKVIAVTSVNHATSSQARSKAAEKIHQLADVVLDNSGVVGDASVRVAGSLMSVGPTSTVIGGALLQSVVVGTVAELIKRGVQPEIFLSSNLAQGDENNAALFDKYRSLIDLYN
;
A
#
# COMPACT_ATOMS: atom_id res chain seq x y z
N MET A 1 -6.05 -38.92 -35.64
CA MET A 1 -6.53 -38.07 -34.53
C MET A 1 -5.29 -37.81 -33.69
N GLU A 2 -4.41 -36.98 -34.24
CA GLU A 2 -3.03 -36.72 -33.80
C GLU A 2 -2.70 -35.32 -34.31
N VAL A 3 -3.27 -34.31 -33.65
CA VAL A 3 -2.81 -32.91 -33.68
C VAL A 3 -3.38 -32.32 -32.39
N ASP A 4 -2.63 -32.34 -31.28
CA ASP A 4 -2.79 -31.42 -30.13
C ASP A 4 -1.84 -31.68 -28.93
N GLU A 5 -0.75 -32.46 -29.10
CA GLU A 5 0.24 -32.68 -28.02
C GLU A 5 1.58 -31.96 -28.25
N LEU A 6 1.55 -30.77 -28.87
CA LEU A 6 2.72 -29.89 -29.02
C LEU A 6 2.34 -28.42 -28.78
N ALA A 7 1.66 -28.14 -27.66
CA ALA A 7 1.73 -26.82 -27.01
C ALA A 7 2.77 -26.93 -25.89
N SER A 8 4.02 -26.66 -26.26
CA SER A 8 5.19 -26.66 -25.39
C SER A 8 4.99 -25.83 -24.11
N ASN A 9 5.37 -26.39 -22.96
CA ASN A 9 5.64 -25.70 -21.69
C ASN A 9 6.41 -24.39 -21.91
N ILE A 10 5.71 -23.27 -22.04
CA ILE A 10 6.27 -21.96 -21.76
C ILE A 10 5.76 -21.62 -20.37
N ASP A 11 6.64 -21.68 -19.38
CA ASP A 11 6.39 -21.24 -18.00
C ASP A 11 5.68 -19.87 -18.06
N SER A 12 4.43 -19.80 -17.60
CA SER A 12 3.63 -18.56 -17.71
C SER A 12 4.28 -17.44 -16.89
N TYR A 13 4.44 -16.25 -17.46
CA TYR A 13 5.08 -15.14 -16.77
C TYR A 13 4.39 -13.80 -17.01
N ILE A 14 4.52 -12.92 -16.02
CA ILE A 14 4.22 -11.50 -16.13
C ILE A 14 5.53 -10.75 -15.92
N ALA A 15 5.85 -9.87 -16.86
CA ALA A 15 6.97 -8.95 -16.73
C ALA A 15 6.41 -7.54 -16.51
N ILE A 16 6.99 -6.80 -15.56
CA ILE A 16 6.59 -5.43 -15.24
C ILE A 16 7.84 -4.57 -15.17
N ASP A 17 7.79 -3.44 -15.86
CA ASP A 17 8.67 -2.30 -15.69
C ASP A 17 7.94 -1.23 -14.87
N ALA A 18 8.34 -1.04 -13.61
CA ALA A 18 7.78 -0.04 -12.71
C ALA A 18 8.80 1.09 -12.47
N GLY A 19 8.68 2.14 -13.28
CA GLY A 19 9.43 3.38 -13.12
C GLY A 19 8.76 4.37 -12.16
N GLY A 20 9.41 5.52 -11.95
CA GLY A 20 8.91 6.57 -11.07
C GLY A 20 7.60 7.24 -11.54
N SER A 21 7.38 7.33 -12.85
CA SER A 21 6.23 8.02 -13.44
C SER A 21 5.20 7.09 -14.09
N LYS A 22 5.64 5.94 -14.59
CA LYS A 22 4.82 5.00 -15.35
C LYS A 22 5.18 3.56 -14.99
N LEU A 23 4.18 2.69 -15.05
CA LEU A 23 4.33 1.25 -15.00
C LEU A 23 3.84 0.65 -16.31
N ARG A 24 4.60 -0.29 -16.88
CA ARG A 24 4.25 -1.04 -18.08
C ARG A 24 4.40 -2.52 -17.79
N GLY A 25 3.46 -3.33 -18.25
CA GLY A 25 3.48 -4.78 -18.03
C GLY A 25 3.16 -5.57 -19.28
N PHE A 26 3.60 -6.82 -19.29
CA PHE A 26 3.36 -7.79 -20.34
C PHE A 26 2.95 -9.12 -19.72
N ASP A 27 1.86 -9.70 -20.21
CA ASP A 27 1.39 -11.04 -19.85
C ASP A 27 1.70 -12.03 -20.99
N SER A 28 2.49 -13.07 -20.69
CA SER A 28 2.86 -14.07 -21.68
C SER A 28 1.71 -14.99 -22.10
N ALA A 29 0.70 -15.18 -21.25
CA ALA A 29 -0.40 -16.09 -21.52
C ALA A 29 -1.38 -15.52 -22.55
N SER A 30 -1.76 -14.24 -22.39
CA SER A 30 -2.61 -13.52 -23.34
C SER A 30 -1.84 -12.82 -24.45
N ASN A 31 -0.51 -12.68 -24.32
CA ASN A 31 0.34 -11.89 -25.20
C ASN A 31 -0.13 -10.42 -25.29
N THR A 32 -0.49 -9.83 -24.15
CA THR A 32 -1.00 -8.45 -24.07
C THR A 32 -0.14 -7.56 -23.19
N TYR A 33 -0.16 -6.26 -23.51
CA TYR A 33 0.48 -5.22 -22.73
C TYR A 33 -0.55 -4.48 -21.89
N PHE A 34 -0.15 -4.06 -20.69
CA PHE A 34 -0.95 -3.22 -19.80
C PHE A 34 -0.10 -2.10 -19.21
N ASN A 35 -0.76 -1.08 -18.68
CA ASN A 35 -0.11 0.09 -18.11
C ASN A 35 -0.70 0.44 -16.75
N GLY A 36 0.09 1.12 -15.93
CA GLY A 36 -0.35 1.65 -14.65
C GLY A 36 0.45 2.89 -14.24
N SER A 37 0.12 3.41 -13.07
CA SER A 37 0.84 4.52 -12.46
C SER A 37 2.22 4.07 -11.98
N GLY A 38 3.23 4.92 -12.17
CA GLY A 38 4.56 4.72 -11.57
C GLY A 38 4.54 4.81 -10.05
N VAL A 39 5.69 4.54 -9.42
CA VAL A 39 5.79 4.48 -7.96
C VAL A 39 6.83 5.44 -7.43
N ALA A 40 6.41 6.23 -6.45
CA ALA A 40 7.25 7.17 -5.73
C ALA A 40 8.15 6.46 -4.71
N HIS A 41 9.36 7.00 -4.50
CA HIS A 41 10.21 6.57 -3.39
C HIS A 41 9.64 7.10 -2.06
N THR A 42 9.03 6.21 -1.26
CA THR A 42 8.46 6.52 0.06
C THR A 42 9.10 5.66 1.16
N SER A 43 8.82 5.99 2.43
CA SER A 43 9.17 5.12 3.57
C SER A 43 8.40 3.79 3.58
N SER A 44 7.36 3.65 2.76
CA SER A 44 6.51 2.47 2.59
C SER A 44 6.64 1.85 1.19
N LEU A 45 7.81 2.02 0.55
CA LEU A 45 8.06 1.68 -0.85
C LEU A 45 7.54 0.29 -1.25
N ALA A 46 7.76 -0.74 -0.43
CA ALA A 46 7.31 -2.10 -0.72
C ALA A 46 5.78 -2.21 -0.88
N LEU A 47 5.01 -1.58 0.03
CA LEU A 47 3.55 -1.63 -0.02
C LEU A 47 2.98 -0.73 -1.12
N ASP A 48 3.61 0.43 -1.37
CA ASP A 48 3.20 1.33 -2.45
C ASP A 48 3.47 0.71 -3.83
N LEU A 49 4.62 0.04 -4.00
CA LEU A 49 4.93 -0.77 -5.17
C LEU A 49 3.88 -1.86 -5.37
N ALA A 50 3.62 -2.66 -4.32
CA ALA A 50 2.65 -3.74 -4.39
C ALA A 50 1.26 -3.24 -4.80
N ARG A 51 0.80 -2.12 -4.23
CA ARG A 51 -0.51 -1.52 -4.55
C ARG A 51 -0.59 -1.09 -6.01
N ASN A 52 0.42 -0.39 -6.53
CA ASN A 52 0.41 0.10 -7.91
C ASN A 52 0.56 -1.05 -8.92
N ILE A 53 1.39 -2.05 -8.63
CA ILE A 53 1.51 -3.27 -9.43
C ILE A 53 0.17 -4.04 -9.45
N ALA A 54 -0.43 -4.28 -8.28
CA ALA A 54 -1.71 -4.96 -8.16
C ALA A 54 -2.84 -4.24 -8.90
N ALA A 55 -2.86 -2.91 -8.88
CA ALA A 55 -3.84 -2.09 -9.60
C ALA A 55 -3.64 -2.10 -11.11
N ALA A 56 -2.40 -2.23 -11.58
CA ALA A 56 -2.08 -2.27 -13.01
C ALA A 56 -2.38 -3.62 -13.66
N ILE A 57 -2.29 -4.73 -12.91
CA ILE A 57 -2.54 -6.08 -13.44
C ILE A 57 -4.04 -6.24 -13.78
N PRO A 58 -4.38 -6.63 -15.03
CA PRO A 58 -5.77 -6.88 -15.44
C PRO A 58 -6.50 -7.88 -14.53
N THR A 59 -7.78 -7.62 -14.24
CA THR A 59 -8.61 -8.35 -13.26
C THR A 59 -8.78 -9.83 -13.55
N GLU A 60 -8.76 -10.20 -14.83
CA GLU A 60 -8.86 -11.54 -15.37
C GLU A 60 -7.61 -12.38 -15.11
N ILE A 61 -6.47 -11.74 -14.82
CA ILE A 61 -5.22 -12.42 -14.48
C ILE A 61 -5.14 -12.58 -12.96
N SER A 62 -5.25 -13.82 -12.49
CA SER A 62 -5.23 -14.15 -11.06
C SER A 62 -4.05 -14.99 -10.62
N GLU A 63 -3.33 -15.61 -11.56
CA GLU A 63 -2.22 -16.52 -11.28
C GLU A 63 -1.21 -16.52 -12.44
N VAL A 64 0.06 -16.70 -12.10
CA VAL A 64 1.19 -16.81 -13.02
C VAL A 64 2.27 -17.68 -12.39
N GLU A 65 3.17 -18.30 -13.15
CA GLU A 65 4.27 -19.04 -12.54
C GLU A 65 5.38 -18.09 -12.05
N THR A 66 5.82 -17.19 -12.94
CA THR A 66 6.91 -16.25 -12.67
C THR A 66 6.46 -14.80 -12.82
N LEU A 67 6.69 -13.99 -11.79
CA LEU A 67 6.57 -12.54 -11.86
C LEU A 67 7.97 -11.92 -11.93
N VAL A 68 8.24 -11.08 -12.92
CA VAL A 68 9.50 -10.33 -13.05
C VAL A 68 9.23 -8.85 -12.88
N LEU A 69 9.88 -8.24 -11.90
CA LEU A 69 9.81 -6.81 -11.63
C LEU A 69 11.13 -6.14 -11.97
N SER A 70 11.11 -5.32 -13.01
CA SER A 70 12.11 -4.31 -13.34
C SER A 70 11.74 -3.02 -12.62
N LEU A 71 12.53 -2.61 -11.62
CA LEU A 71 12.19 -1.51 -10.72
C LEU A 71 13.24 -0.39 -10.80
N ALA A 72 12.80 0.85 -10.94
CA ALA A 72 13.65 2.03 -10.71
C ALA A 72 14.04 2.18 -9.23
N ALA A 73 13.22 1.62 -8.35
CA ALA A 73 13.27 1.78 -6.91
C ALA A 73 13.16 0.41 -6.23
N ILE A 74 14.28 -0.25 -5.95
CA ILE A 74 14.27 -1.56 -5.27
C ILE A 74 14.29 -1.36 -3.74
N PRO A 75 13.38 -1.98 -2.99
CA PRO A 75 13.50 -2.08 -1.54
C PRO A 75 14.83 -2.75 -1.17
N GLN A 76 15.65 -2.08 -0.36
CA GLN A 76 17.03 -2.51 -0.13
C GLN A 76 17.14 -3.67 0.86
N LYS A 77 16.20 -3.77 1.81
CA LYS A 77 16.22 -4.84 2.80
C LYS A 77 15.50 -6.10 2.29
N PRO A 78 16.02 -7.30 2.57
CA PRO A 78 15.34 -8.56 2.23
C PRO A 78 13.91 -8.66 2.80
N GLU A 79 13.69 -8.16 4.02
CA GLU A 79 12.36 -8.11 4.66
C GLU A 79 11.34 -7.30 3.84
N ASP A 80 11.76 -6.15 3.30
CA ASP A 80 10.89 -5.30 2.47
C ASP A 80 10.63 -5.92 1.09
N GLN A 81 11.60 -6.64 0.52
CA GLN A 81 11.42 -7.38 -0.74
C GLN A 81 10.44 -8.54 -0.56
N GLN A 82 10.51 -9.25 0.56
CA GLN A 82 9.52 -10.26 0.92
C GLN A 82 8.14 -9.64 1.19
N LEU A 83 8.08 -8.48 1.85
CA LEU A 83 6.82 -7.76 2.08
C LEU A 83 6.17 -7.33 0.76
N LEU A 84 6.95 -6.83 -0.19
CA LEU A 84 6.50 -6.54 -1.56
C LEU A 84 5.89 -7.80 -2.21
N ALA A 85 6.58 -8.94 -2.12
CA ALA A 85 6.09 -10.21 -2.66
C ALA A 85 4.76 -10.64 -2.01
N ALA A 86 4.72 -10.63 -0.67
CA ALA A 86 3.56 -11.01 0.13
C ALA A 86 2.35 -10.10 -0.16
N ALA A 87 2.58 -8.81 -0.36
CA ALA A 87 1.53 -7.85 -0.69
C ALA A 87 1.00 -8.02 -2.13
N ILE A 88 1.86 -8.31 -3.12
CA ILE A 88 1.40 -8.61 -4.49
C ILE A 88 0.57 -9.91 -4.51
N LEU A 89 0.95 -10.92 -3.71
CA LEU A 89 0.22 -12.19 -3.58
C LEU A 89 -1.24 -12.04 -3.14
N GLN A 90 -1.60 -10.90 -2.52
CA GLN A 90 -2.98 -10.60 -2.17
C GLN A 90 -3.88 -10.43 -3.41
N ARG A 91 -3.27 -10.06 -4.55
CA ARG A 91 -3.97 -9.81 -5.82
C ARG A 91 -3.63 -10.81 -6.92
N LEU A 92 -2.36 -11.20 -7.05
CA LEU A 92 -1.85 -12.08 -8.11
C LEU A 92 -1.08 -13.23 -7.47
N LYS A 93 -1.53 -14.48 -7.68
CA LYS A 93 -0.77 -15.65 -7.25
C LYS A 93 0.45 -15.83 -8.14
N PHE A 94 1.60 -16.12 -7.55
CA PHE A 94 2.80 -16.52 -8.28
C PHE A 94 3.64 -17.51 -7.50
N THR A 95 4.44 -18.31 -8.20
CA THR A 95 5.41 -19.24 -7.58
C THR A 95 6.72 -18.53 -7.29
N SER A 96 7.28 -17.84 -8.30
CA SER A 96 8.58 -17.17 -8.21
C SER A 96 8.45 -15.69 -8.55
N LEU A 97 9.04 -14.85 -7.71
CA LEU A 97 9.26 -13.44 -7.98
C LEU A 97 10.74 -13.18 -8.24
N LEU A 98 11.04 -12.49 -9.34
CA LEU A 98 12.37 -12.01 -9.70
C LEU A 98 12.36 -10.48 -9.65
N ILE A 99 13.34 -9.89 -8.96
CA ILE A 99 13.50 -8.43 -8.88
C ILE A 99 14.84 -8.04 -9.50
N VAL A 100 14.79 -7.05 -10.38
CA VAL A 100 15.93 -6.49 -11.11
C VAL A 100 15.80 -4.97 -11.21
N SER A 101 16.90 -4.23 -11.32
CA SER A 101 16.81 -2.79 -11.59
C SER A 101 16.36 -2.54 -13.03
N ASP A 102 15.70 -1.42 -13.25
CA ASP A 102 15.28 -0.99 -14.59
C ASP A 102 16.44 -0.78 -15.55
N THR A 103 17.55 -0.22 -15.08
CA THR A 103 18.78 -0.05 -15.84
C THR A 103 19.42 -1.40 -16.21
N LYS A 104 19.44 -2.37 -15.30
CA LYS A 104 19.95 -3.72 -15.58
C LYS A 104 19.02 -4.48 -16.53
N ALA A 105 17.71 -4.40 -16.34
CA ALA A 105 16.75 -4.98 -17.27
C ALA A 105 16.90 -4.36 -18.66
N GLY A 106 16.99 -3.03 -18.76
CA GLY A 106 17.24 -2.33 -20.02
C GLY A 106 18.55 -2.73 -20.68
N ALA A 107 19.61 -3.01 -19.91
CA ALA A 107 20.86 -3.52 -20.47
C ALA A 107 20.72 -4.94 -21.04
N LEU A 108 19.84 -5.74 -20.45
CA LEU A 108 19.53 -7.12 -20.85
C LEU A 108 18.47 -7.22 -21.96
N SER A 109 17.81 -6.13 -22.34
CA SER A 109 16.77 -6.12 -23.37
C SER A 109 17.28 -6.18 -24.82
N SER A 110 18.59 -6.04 -25.01
CA SER A 110 19.19 -5.91 -26.33
C SER A 110 19.42 -7.28 -26.97
N ASP A 111 18.69 -7.59 -28.05
CA ASP A 111 18.78 -8.88 -28.77
C ASP A 111 20.17 -9.17 -29.39
N ALA A 112 21.04 -8.17 -29.57
CA ALA A 112 22.50 -8.32 -29.70
C ALA A 112 23.23 -6.96 -29.86
N LEU A 113 24.53 -6.93 -29.52
CA LEU A 113 25.68 -6.45 -30.34
C LEU A 113 26.72 -5.53 -29.67
N ALA A 114 26.51 -5.05 -28.44
CA ALA A 114 27.54 -4.33 -27.70
C ALA A 114 28.24 -5.22 -26.67
N ASP A 115 29.57 -5.23 -26.69
CA ASP A 115 30.39 -5.85 -25.65
C ASP A 115 30.22 -5.12 -24.31
N LEU A 116 29.86 -3.82 -24.34
CA LEU A 116 29.47 -3.03 -23.18
C LEU A 116 28.21 -2.22 -23.47
N THR A 117 27.19 -2.37 -22.63
CA THR A 117 25.98 -1.54 -22.65
C THR A 117 25.93 -0.68 -21.40
N ILE A 118 25.92 0.64 -21.56
CA ILE A 118 25.77 1.60 -20.45
C ILE A 118 24.39 2.25 -20.54
N VAL A 119 23.53 1.96 -19.56
CA VAL A 119 22.20 2.54 -19.42
C VAL A 119 22.27 3.69 -18.44
N VAL A 120 22.04 4.92 -18.90
CA VAL A 120 22.03 6.15 -18.09
C VAL A 120 20.60 6.70 -18.04
N GLY A 121 19.93 6.44 -16.92
CA GLY A 121 18.59 6.92 -16.62
C GLY A 121 18.60 7.74 -15.32
N THR A 122 17.62 7.51 -14.46
CA THR A 122 17.62 8.05 -13.09
C THR A 122 18.87 7.60 -12.33
N GLY A 123 19.23 6.32 -12.44
CA GLY A 123 20.51 5.73 -12.06
C GLY A 123 21.37 5.39 -13.28
N ILE A 124 22.44 4.62 -13.09
CA ILE A 124 23.31 4.14 -14.18
C ILE A 124 23.70 2.68 -13.98
N THR A 125 23.79 1.91 -15.06
CA THR A 125 24.34 0.54 -15.03
C THR A 125 25.16 0.28 -16.29
N ALA A 126 26.36 -0.27 -16.11
CA ALA A 126 27.22 -0.71 -17.20
C ALA A 126 27.30 -2.24 -17.19
N LEU A 127 26.67 -2.88 -18.18
CA LEU A 127 26.68 -4.33 -18.35
C LEU A 127 27.72 -4.73 -19.40
N VAL A 128 28.73 -5.48 -18.97
CA VAL A 128 29.75 -6.04 -19.86
C VAL A 128 29.33 -7.45 -20.27
N ASN A 129 29.28 -7.69 -21.58
CA ASN A 129 28.97 -8.99 -22.17
C ASN A 129 30.27 -9.67 -22.65
N THR A 130 30.45 -10.93 -22.29
CA THR A 130 31.60 -11.75 -22.68
C THR A 130 31.13 -13.14 -23.14
N PRO A 131 31.96 -13.91 -23.86
CA PRO A 131 31.62 -15.28 -24.22
C PRO A 131 31.34 -16.21 -23.02
N SER A 132 31.90 -15.91 -21.85
CA SER A 132 31.73 -16.70 -20.62
C SER A 132 30.57 -16.22 -19.72
N GLY A 133 29.88 -15.14 -20.08
CA GLY A 133 28.81 -14.55 -19.28
C GLY A 133 28.85 -13.03 -19.27
N ASN A 134 28.12 -12.41 -18.34
CA ASN A 134 28.11 -10.97 -18.15
C ASN A 134 28.54 -10.59 -16.72
N PHE A 135 28.99 -9.34 -16.57
CA PHE A 135 29.22 -8.74 -15.26
C PHE A 135 28.89 -7.24 -15.29
N GLU A 136 28.61 -6.69 -14.12
CA GLU A 136 28.21 -5.30 -13.97
C GLU A 136 29.37 -4.43 -13.47
N LEU A 137 29.36 -3.19 -13.93
CA LEU A 137 30.10 -2.06 -13.39
C LEU A 137 29.08 -0.98 -12.98
N THR A 138 29.35 -0.29 -11.87
CA THR A 138 28.44 0.70 -11.24
C THR A 138 27.04 0.14 -10.92
N GLY A 139 26.05 1.00 -10.65
CA GLY A 139 24.70 0.60 -10.25
C GLY A 139 24.53 0.37 -8.74
N HIS A 140 25.37 1.02 -7.92
CA HIS A 140 25.32 0.92 -6.46
C HIS A 140 24.25 1.83 -5.82
N GLY A 141 23.42 2.47 -6.64
CA GLY A 141 22.33 3.32 -6.20
C GLY A 141 22.77 4.72 -5.81
N TYR A 142 21.80 5.61 -5.74
CA TYR A 142 21.98 7.06 -5.61
C TYR A 142 22.77 7.54 -4.37
N LEU A 143 22.89 6.70 -3.33
CA LEU A 143 23.50 7.09 -2.06
C LEU A 143 25.03 7.01 -2.09
N ILE A 144 25.58 5.95 -2.70
CA ILE A 144 27.02 5.64 -2.67
C ILE A 144 27.61 5.31 -4.05
N GLY A 145 26.88 5.60 -5.12
CA GLY A 145 27.35 5.44 -6.49
C GLY A 145 26.44 6.18 -7.47
N ASP A 146 26.18 5.52 -8.60
CA ASP A 146 25.43 6.06 -9.73
C ASP A 146 26.01 7.38 -10.29
N GLU A 147 27.34 7.49 -10.29
CA GLU A 147 28.06 8.59 -10.93
C GLU A 147 27.64 8.74 -12.41
N ALA A 148 27.51 9.99 -12.87
CA ALA A 148 26.99 10.35 -14.20
C ALA A 148 25.51 10.00 -14.50
N SER A 149 24.78 9.39 -13.56
CA SER A 149 23.33 9.22 -13.71
C SER A 149 22.57 10.56 -13.77
N GLY A 150 21.32 10.52 -14.22
CA GLY A 150 20.44 11.70 -14.19
C GLY A 150 20.31 12.29 -12.79
N TYR A 151 20.17 11.45 -11.76
CA TYR A 151 20.14 11.92 -10.37
C TYR A 151 21.45 12.59 -9.97
N TRP A 152 22.60 11.98 -10.30
CA TRP A 152 23.90 12.55 -9.99
C TRP A 152 24.11 13.91 -10.65
N ILE A 153 23.76 14.03 -11.93
CA ILE A 153 23.84 15.30 -12.69
C ILE A 153 22.93 16.36 -12.06
N GLY A 154 21.66 16.01 -11.82
CA GLY A 154 20.68 16.91 -11.22
C GLY A 154 21.08 17.37 -9.82
N ARG A 155 21.53 16.45 -8.96
CA ARG A 155 21.96 16.75 -7.59
C ARG A 155 23.15 17.71 -7.58
N ASN A 156 24.16 17.47 -8.42
CA ASN A 156 25.33 18.34 -8.51
C ASN A 156 24.94 19.74 -9.03
N ALA A 157 24.02 19.81 -10.00
CA ALA A 157 23.54 21.08 -10.54
C ALA A 157 22.73 21.90 -9.53
N VAL A 158 21.82 21.25 -8.80
CA VAL A 158 21.06 21.89 -7.72
C VAL A 158 21.97 22.36 -6.59
N ASN A 159 23.01 21.58 -6.24
CA ASN A 159 24.01 22.02 -5.27
C ASN A 159 24.78 23.25 -5.78
N ALA A 160 25.20 23.27 -7.05
CA ALA A 160 25.84 24.43 -7.67
C ALA A 160 24.94 25.68 -7.65
N ALA A 161 23.64 25.52 -7.96
CA ALA A 161 22.64 26.57 -7.87
C ALA A 161 22.53 27.16 -6.44
N LEU A 162 22.36 26.31 -5.42
CA LEU A 162 22.27 26.76 -4.02
C LEU A 162 23.55 27.47 -3.56
N ARG A 163 24.73 26.97 -3.97
CA ARG A 163 26.00 27.63 -3.70
C ARG A 163 26.10 29.01 -4.34
N ALA A 164 25.57 29.17 -5.56
CA ALA A 164 25.53 30.46 -6.24
C ALA A 164 24.61 31.46 -5.52
N SER A 165 23.44 31.03 -5.04
CA SER A 165 22.55 31.89 -4.24
C SER A 165 23.17 32.32 -2.91
N GLU A 166 24.02 31.48 -2.32
CA GLU A 166 24.79 31.80 -1.11
C GLU A 166 26.02 32.68 -1.36
N ASN A 167 26.34 33.00 -2.63
CA ASN A 167 27.62 33.60 -3.05
C ASN A 167 28.86 32.79 -2.62
N ARG A 168 28.70 31.47 -2.43
CA ARG A 168 29.76 30.51 -2.05
C ARG A 168 30.27 29.71 -3.25
N GLY A 169 29.58 29.78 -4.37
CA GLY A 169 29.96 29.21 -5.65
C GLY A 169 29.99 30.27 -6.76
N PRO A 170 30.50 29.91 -7.95
CA PRO A 170 30.41 30.76 -9.13
C PRO A 170 28.95 31.07 -9.47
N GLN A 171 28.71 32.24 -10.06
CA GLN A 171 27.41 32.56 -10.65
C GLN A 171 27.11 31.58 -11.80
N THR A 172 25.86 31.12 -11.89
CA THR A 172 25.44 30.10 -12.86
C THR A 172 23.98 30.26 -13.25
N LEU A 173 23.65 29.96 -14.51
CA LEU A 173 22.29 29.85 -15.04
C LEU A 173 21.47 28.77 -14.33
N LEU A 174 22.14 27.78 -13.72
CA LEU A 174 21.51 26.68 -13.00
C LEU A 174 20.62 27.17 -11.85
N LEU A 175 20.94 28.31 -11.23
CA LEU A 175 20.09 28.89 -10.17
C LEU A 175 18.72 29.26 -10.73
N LYS A 176 18.70 30.07 -11.79
CA LYS A 176 17.45 30.51 -12.42
C LYS A 176 16.65 29.31 -12.96
N TYR A 177 17.34 28.35 -13.57
CA TYR A 177 16.70 27.16 -14.11
C TYR A 177 16.11 26.28 -13.01
N ALA A 178 16.77 26.17 -11.85
CA ALA A 178 16.23 25.43 -10.71
C ALA A 178 14.99 26.13 -10.13
N GLU A 179 15.01 27.46 -10.00
CA GLU A 179 13.84 28.23 -9.55
C GLU A 179 12.63 28.01 -10.46
N ASP A 180 12.85 28.08 -11.78
CA ASP A 180 11.80 27.92 -12.77
C ASP A 180 11.28 26.47 -12.84
N PHE A 181 12.18 25.48 -12.74
CA PHE A 181 11.82 24.06 -12.80
C PHE A 181 11.06 23.60 -11.55
N TYR A 182 11.55 23.94 -10.36
CA TYR A 182 10.93 23.57 -9.08
C TYR A 182 9.85 24.56 -8.64
N GLN A 183 9.61 25.62 -9.40
CA GLN A 183 8.65 26.69 -9.10
C GLN A 183 8.81 27.24 -7.67
N THR A 184 10.06 27.35 -7.22
CA THR A 184 10.42 27.71 -5.85
C THR A 184 11.55 28.73 -5.89
N PRO A 185 11.45 29.87 -5.17
CA PRO A 185 12.53 30.85 -5.13
C PRO A 185 13.78 30.28 -4.43
N ALA A 186 14.95 30.84 -4.75
CA ALA A 186 16.25 30.35 -4.29
C ALA A 186 16.35 30.14 -2.76
N ASP A 187 15.75 31.03 -1.98
CA ASP A 187 15.79 31.01 -0.50
C ASP A 187 14.98 29.87 0.12
N LEU A 188 14.00 29.32 -0.60
CA LEU A 188 13.16 28.20 -0.16
C LEU A 188 13.49 26.88 -0.88
N LEU A 189 14.41 26.91 -1.85
CA LEU A 189 14.68 25.78 -2.73
C LEU A 189 15.14 24.54 -1.93
N ALA A 190 16.04 24.70 -0.96
CA ALA A 190 16.53 23.59 -0.15
C ALA A 190 15.41 22.90 0.66
N ASP A 191 14.53 23.69 1.28
CA ASP A 191 13.40 23.16 2.06
C ASP A 191 12.36 22.47 1.18
N SER A 192 12.07 23.04 0.00
CA SER A 192 11.17 22.45 -0.99
C SER A 192 11.68 21.10 -1.50
N LEU A 193 12.98 20.99 -1.77
CA LEU A 193 13.60 19.75 -2.22
C LEU A 193 13.56 18.63 -1.18
N HIS A 194 13.70 18.94 0.11
CA HIS A 194 13.53 17.97 1.19
C HIS A 194 12.09 17.48 1.36
N GLN A 195 11.12 18.21 0.82
CA GLN A 195 9.69 17.88 0.89
C GLN A 195 9.19 17.14 -0.36
N LEU A 196 10.06 16.88 -1.34
CA LEU A 196 9.69 16.14 -2.54
C LEU A 196 9.20 14.73 -2.18
N ALA A 197 8.09 14.32 -2.78
CA ALA A 197 7.54 12.98 -2.62
C ALA A 197 8.41 11.89 -3.29
N SER A 198 9.27 12.27 -4.24
CA SER A 198 10.20 11.36 -4.93
C SER A 198 11.50 12.08 -5.29
N PRO A 199 12.35 12.38 -4.28
CA PRO A 199 13.51 13.24 -4.48
C PRO A 199 14.45 12.71 -5.55
N VAL A 200 14.70 11.39 -5.60
CA VAL A 200 15.61 10.79 -6.60
C VAL A 200 15.13 11.04 -8.04
N VAL A 201 13.88 10.72 -8.33
CA VAL A 201 13.30 10.87 -9.68
C VAL A 201 13.14 12.34 -10.05
N GLN A 202 12.68 13.18 -9.12
CA GLN A 202 12.42 14.60 -9.37
C GLN A 202 13.71 15.44 -9.46
N ILE A 203 14.77 15.03 -8.77
CA ILE A 203 16.10 15.62 -8.95
C ILE A 203 16.72 15.15 -10.26
N ALA A 204 16.59 13.86 -10.61
CA ALA A 204 17.07 13.35 -11.89
C ALA A 204 16.43 14.05 -13.10
N ALA A 205 15.15 14.40 -12.98
CA ALA A 205 14.41 15.12 -14.01
C ALA A 205 14.95 16.53 -14.31
N PHE A 206 15.85 17.07 -13.48
CA PHE A 206 16.53 18.34 -13.73
C PHE A 206 17.76 18.22 -14.65
N ALA A 207 18.25 17.00 -14.92
CA ALA A 207 19.43 16.79 -15.77
C ALA A 207 19.32 17.43 -17.18
N PRO A 208 18.16 17.41 -17.89
CA PRO A 208 18.02 18.12 -19.16
C PRO A 208 18.26 19.63 -19.06
N ASN A 209 17.89 20.27 -17.94
CA ASN A 209 18.14 21.69 -17.73
C ASN A 209 19.65 21.98 -17.59
N VAL A 210 20.44 21.03 -17.09
CA VAL A 210 21.91 21.12 -17.04
C VAL A 210 22.49 21.10 -18.46
N VAL A 211 21.97 20.24 -19.33
CA VAL A 211 22.36 20.22 -20.75
C VAL A 211 22.04 21.56 -21.43
N LEU A 212 20.85 22.11 -21.20
CA LEU A 212 20.46 23.42 -21.73
C LEU A 212 21.36 24.56 -21.22
N ALA A 213 21.73 24.54 -19.94
CA ALA A 213 22.63 25.54 -19.36
C ALA A 213 24.04 25.46 -19.97
N ALA A 214 24.57 24.25 -20.13
CA ALA A 214 25.86 24.04 -20.77
C ALA A 214 25.85 24.50 -22.24
N GLN A 215 24.79 24.22 -23.00
CA GLN A 215 24.61 24.71 -24.37
C GLN A 215 24.54 26.24 -24.46
N ALA A 216 24.10 26.91 -23.38
CA ALA A 216 24.10 28.37 -23.26
C ALA A 216 25.45 28.95 -22.79
N GLY A 217 26.49 28.12 -22.64
CA GLY A 217 27.84 28.53 -22.23
C GLY A 217 28.02 28.67 -20.71
N ASP A 218 27.16 28.05 -19.90
CA ASP A 218 27.33 28.03 -18.45
C ASP A 218 28.48 27.10 -18.01
N ALA A 219 29.55 27.69 -17.47
CA ALA A 219 30.75 26.97 -17.10
C ALA A 219 30.55 25.93 -15.97
N GLN A 220 29.58 26.12 -15.06
CA GLN A 220 29.30 25.13 -14.02
C GLN A 220 28.56 23.93 -14.58
N ALA A 221 27.59 24.16 -15.46
CA ALA A 221 26.89 23.09 -16.16
C ALA A 221 27.83 22.29 -17.08
N GLU A 222 28.71 22.96 -17.82
CA GLU A 222 29.75 22.29 -18.62
C GLU A 222 30.65 21.40 -17.77
N LEU A 223 31.13 21.90 -16.63
CA LEU A 223 31.96 21.14 -15.70
C LEU A 223 31.26 19.87 -15.18
N ILE A 224 29.98 19.97 -14.82
CA ILE A 224 29.20 18.82 -14.35
C ILE A 224 29.07 17.76 -15.45
N LEU A 225 28.81 18.16 -16.70
CA LEU A 225 28.71 17.24 -17.82
C LEU A 225 30.07 16.64 -18.20
N ASP A 226 31.16 17.39 -18.06
CA ASP A 226 32.52 16.88 -18.29
C ASP A 226 32.89 15.82 -17.26
N GLN A 227 32.55 16.04 -15.98
CA GLN A 227 32.74 15.05 -14.94
C GLN A 227 31.88 13.80 -15.20
N ALA A 228 30.62 13.97 -15.59
CA ALA A 228 29.76 12.84 -15.98
C ALA A 228 30.35 12.05 -17.16
N ALA A 229 30.89 12.74 -18.17
CA ALA A 229 31.52 12.09 -19.31
C ALA A 229 32.81 11.33 -18.93
N GLN A 230 33.60 11.88 -18.00
CA GLN A 230 34.79 11.22 -17.47
C GLN A 230 34.45 9.94 -16.69
N GLU A 231 33.41 9.96 -15.86
CA GLU A 231 32.94 8.78 -15.12
C GLU A 231 32.48 7.68 -16.09
N ILE A 232 31.71 8.01 -17.12
CA ILE A 232 31.30 7.05 -18.15
C ILE A 232 32.52 6.51 -18.92
N THR A 233 33.48 7.37 -19.26
CA THR A 233 34.71 6.98 -19.96
C THR A 233 35.57 6.04 -19.11
N SER A 234 35.59 6.24 -17.79
CA SER A 234 36.25 5.35 -16.82
C SER A 234 35.63 3.94 -16.87
N LEU A 235 34.29 3.84 -16.92
CA LEU A 235 33.60 2.55 -17.06
C LEU A 235 34.00 1.83 -18.36
N ILE A 236 34.08 2.56 -19.49
CA ILE A 236 34.52 2.02 -20.78
C ILE A 236 35.97 1.52 -20.68
N SER A 237 36.86 2.30 -20.06
CA SER A 237 38.27 1.92 -19.87
C SER A 237 38.40 0.64 -19.05
N VAL A 238 37.68 0.52 -17.92
CA VAL A 238 37.70 -0.67 -17.07
C VAL A 238 37.14 -1.89 -17.79
N ALA A 239 36.04 -1.74 -18.53
CA ALA A 239 35.48 -2.83 -19.33
C ALA A 239 36.46 -3.28 -20.42
N LYS A 240 37.18 -2.35 -21.05
CA LYS A 240 38.22 -2.67 -22.04
C LYS A 240 39.37 -3.44 -21.42
N GLU A 241 39.86 -3.02 -20.26
CA GLU A 241 40.93 -3.72 -19.54
C GLU A 241 40.53 -5.15 -19.17
N ARG A 242 39.33 -5.31 -18.59
CA ARG A 242 38.87 -6.60 -18.05
C ARG A 242 38.34 -7.58 -19.08
N ALA A 243 37.75 -7.10 -20.17
CA ALA A 243 37.01 -7.94 -21.12
C ALA A 243 37.36 -7.71 -22.60
N GLN A 244 38.31 -6.80 -22.91
CA GLN A 244 38.74 -6.51 -24.28
C GLN A 244 37.58 -6.11 -25.21
N ILE A 245 36.63 -5.33 -24.66
CA ILE A 245 35.46 -4.86 -25.40
C ILE A 245 35.88 -4.07 -26.65
N LYS A 246 35.05 -4.17 -27.70
CA LYS A 246 35.21 -3.48 -28.97
C LYS A 246 34.03 -2.57 -29.26
N THR A 247 32.83 -2.93 -28.83
CA THR A 247 31.61 -2.18 -29.08
C THR A 247 30.98 -1.65 -27.80
N VAL A 248 30.54 -0.40 -27.82
CA VAL A 248 29.87 0.27 -26.70
C VAL A 248 28.52 0.81 -27.14
N ALA A 249 27.46 0.52 -26.39
CA ALA A 249 26.17 1.16 -26.53
C ALA A 249 25.93 2.11 -25.34
N LEU A 250 25.63 3.37 -25.62
CA LEU A 250 25.18 4.36 -24.64
C LEU A 250 23.67 4.57 -24.83
N ILE A 251 22.88 4.26 -23.82
CA ILE A 251 21.42 4.29 -23.92
C ILE A 251 20.79 4.88 -22.65
N GLY A 252 19.58 5.41 -22.76
CA GLY A 252 18.82 5.95 -21.63
C GLY A 252 18.55 7.45 -21.74
N GLY A 253 17.52 7.90 -21.01
CA GLY A 253 16.98 9.26 -21.14
C GLY A 253 17.91 10.37 -20.66
N ALA A 254 18.93 10.06 -19.85
CA ALA A 254 19.92 11.03 -19.41
C ALA A 254 21.13 11.12 -20.36
N ILE A 255 21.23 10.24 -21.36
CA ILE A 255 22.25 10.31 -22.43
C ILE A 255 21.66 10.07 -23.83
N PRO A 256 20.72 10.91 -24.30
CA PRO A 256 20.12 10.71 -25.62
C PRO A 256 21.18 10.73 -26.73
N HIS A 257 21.01 9.85 -27.73
CA HIS A 257 21.97 9.69 -28.81
C HIS A 257 22.17 11.00 -29.59
N GLY A 258 23.42 11.39 -29.79
CA GLY A 258 23.80 12.60 -30.52
C GLY A 258 23.68 13.91 -29.72
N GLU A 259 23.19 13.87 -28.48
CA GLU A 259 23.15 15.05 -27.61
C GLU A 259 24.52 15.35 -26.96
N LEU A 260 24.59 16.44 -26.19
CA LEU A 260 25.83 16.99 -25.67
C LEU A 260 26.62 15.98 -24.82
N LEU A 261 25.98 15.33 -23.84
CA LEU A 261 26.66 14.35 -22.98
C LEU A 261 27.16 13.14 -23.78
N HIS A 262 26.32 12.62 -24.69
CA HIS A 262 26.72 11.53 -25.58
C HIS A 262 27.95 11.91 -26.41
N SER A 263 27.95 13.10 -27.02
CA SER A 263 29.08 13.60 -27.81
C SER A 263 30.36 13.75 -26.97
N LYS A 264 30.26 14.27 -25.74
CA LYS A 264 31.39 14.38 -24.81
C LYS A 264 31.99 13.02 -24.45
N VAL A 265 31.16 12.01 -24.19
CA VAL A 265 31.64 10.64 -23.90
C VAL A 265 32.36 10.04 -25.11
N VAL A 266 31.79 10.20 -26.32
CA VAL A 266 32.39 9.70 -27.56
C VAL A 266 33.76 10.35 -27.80
N GLU A 267 33.86 11.67 -27.63
CA GLU A 267 35.11 12.41 -27.77
C GLU A 267 36.16 11.98 -26.72
N ALA A 268 35.78 11.93 -25.44
CA ALA A 268 36.66 11.51 -24.35
C ALA A 268 37.14 10.07 -24.50
N SER A 269 36.35 9.21 -25.14
CA SER A 269 36.66 7.79 -25.37
C SER A 269 37.43 7.51 -26.66
N HIS A 270 37.75 8.52 -27.48
CA HIS A 270 38.36 8.32 -28.80
C HIS A 270 39.69 7.53 -28.74
N SER A 271 40.52 7.81 -27.73
CA SER A 271 41.81 7.11 -27.52
C SER A 271 41.64 5.65 -27.09
N LEU A 272 40.46 5.25 -26.62
CA LEU A 272 40.16 3.90 -26.19
C LEU A 272 39.86 2.96 -27.37
N GLY A 273 39.78 3.44 -28.61
CA GLY A 273 39.65 2.57 -29.80
C GLY A 273 38.44 1.62 -29.77
N VAL A 274 37.36 2.04 -29.11
CA VAL A 274 36.07 1.34 -29.10
C VAL A 274 35.16 1.93 -30.19
N THR A 275 34.22 1.14 -30.68
CA THR A 275 33.20 1.56 -31.64
C THR A 275 31.87 1.76 -30.94
N PHE A 276 31.32 2.98 -31.01
CA PHE A 276 29.99 3.24 -30.51
C PHE A 276 28.94 2.70 -31.48
N VAL A 277 28.03 1.88 -30.97
CA VAL A 277 26.93 1.28 -31.73
C VAL A 277 25.60 1.79 -31.20
N ASN A 278 24.62 1.89 -32.09
CA ASN A 278 23.27 2.25 -31.67
C ASN A 278 22.64 1.09 -30.90
N GLY A 279 21.96 1.42 -29.81
CA GLY A 279 21.19 0.48 -29.01
C GLY A 279 19.90 1.12 -28.52
N ALA A 280 18.97 0.29 -28.07
CA ALA A 280 17.79 0.72 -27.33
C ALA A 280 17.71 -0.09 -26.03
N ALA A 281 17.50 0.61 -24.91
CA ALA A 281 17.14 -0.03 -23.64
C ALA A 281 15.62 -0.02 -23.56
N GLU A 282 15.05 -1.20 -23.35
CA GLU A 282 13.63 -1.37 -23.14
C GLU A 282 13.45 -2.28 -21.91
N PRO A 283 13.35 -1.69 -20.69
CA PRO A 283 13.37 -2.46 -19.45
C PRO A 283 12.29 -3.56 -19.37
N LEU A 284 11.12 -3.34 -19.98
CA LEU A 284 10.06 -4.36 -20.01
C LEU A 284 10.45 -5.56 -20.89
N ALA A 285 11.06 -5.34 -22.05
CA ALA A 285 11.60 -6.39 -22.91
C ALA A 285 12.76 -7.13 -22.22
N GLY A 286 13.57 -6.42 -21.44
CA GLY A 286 14.58 -7.02 -20.57
C GLY A 286 13.99 -7.93 -19.50
N ALA A 287 12.93 -7.47 -18.82
CA ALA A 287 12.19 -8.29 -17.86
C ALA A 287 11.55 -9.52 -18.54
N CYS A 288 11.07 -9.40 -19.77
CA CYS A 288 10.60 -10.54 -20.56
C CYS A 288 11.74 -11.52 -20.91
N ALA A 289 12.93 -11.03 -21.24
CA ALA A 289 14.10 -11.87 -21.51
C ALA A 289 14.55 -12.64 -20.26
N ILE A 290 14.58 -11.97 -19.10
CA ILE A 290 14.88 -12.59 -17.78
C ILE A 290 13.87 -13.69 -17.45
N ALA A 291 12.58 -13.48 -17.74
CA ALA A 291 11.56 -14.49 -17.51
C ALA A 291 11.82 -15.77 -18.35
N ARG A 292 12.29 -15.61 -19.59
CA ARG A 292 12.50 -16.71 -20.56
C ARG A 292 13.84 -17.43 -20.41
N ASP A 293 14.90 -16.75 -19.94
CA ASP A 293 16.24 -17.31 -19.83
C ASP A 293 16.72 -17.40 -18.38
N LYS A 294 16.78 -18.62 -17.84
CA LYS A 294 17.28 -18.91 -16.48
C LYS A 294 18.72 -18.46 -16.25
N LYS A 295 19.55 -18.32 -17.30
CA LYS A 295 20.91 -17.79 -17.16
C LYS A 295 20.91 -16.31 -16.76
N LEU A 296 19.95 -15.55 -17.28
CA LEU A 296 19.79 -14.13 -16.96
C LEU A 296 19.21 -13.89 -15.56
N GLN A 297 18.68 -14.93 -14.92
CA GLN A 297 18.19 -14.89 -13.55
C GLN A 297 19.31 -15.01 -12.51
N SER A 298 20.53 -15.38 -12.93
CA SER A 298 21.68 -15.54 -12.04
C SER A 298 22.03 -14.22 -11.34
N GLY A 299 22.18 -14.26 -10.01
CA GLY A 299 22.51 -13.09 -9.20
C GLY A 299 21.36 -12.09 -9.00
N LEU A 300 20.16 -12.37 -9.50
CA LEU A 300 18.97 -11.58 -9.19
C LEU A 300 18.41 -11.93 -7.82
N VAL A 301 17.67 -10.99 -7.24
CA VAL A 301 16.82 -11.29 -6.08
C VAL A 301 15.71 -12.21 -6.57
N LYS A 302 15.65 -13.41 -5.98
CA LYS A 302 14.64 -14.41 -6.25
C LYS A 302 13.91 -14.76 -4.96
N ILE A 303 12.59 -14.64 -4.98
CA ILE A 303 11.71 -15.00 -3.88
C ILE A 303 10.79 -16.10 -4.35
N ASP A 304 10.89 -17.29 -3.73
CA ASP A 304 9.85 -18.29 -3.84
C ASP A 304 8.73 -17.92 -2.87
N SER A 305 7.49 -17.84 -3.38
CA SER A 305 6.31 -17.51 -2.58
C SER A 305 6.15 -18.39 -1.34
N LYS A 306 6.59 -19.66 -1.40
CA LYS A 306 6.50 -20.62 -0.29
C LYS A 306 7.57 -20.40 0.78
N GLU A 307 8.66 -19.71 0.43
CA GLU A 307 9.80 -19.44 1.31
C GLU A 307 9.73 -18.02 1.93
N ILE A 308 8.63 -17.28 1.72
CA ILE A 308 8.39 -16.00 2.40
C ILE A 308 8.28 -16.24 3.91
N ASP A 309 9.06 -15.49 4.68
CA ASP A 309 9.17 -15.68 6.12
C ASP A 309 7.82 -15.45 6.85
N SER A 310 7.58 -16.26 7.89
CA SER A 310 6.36 -16.17 8.72
C SER A 310 6.14 -14.78 9.35
N THR A 311 7.22 -14.07 9.70
CA THR A 311 7.16 -12.73 10.26
C THR A 311 6.71 -11.70 9.23
N THR A 312 7.08 -11.86 7.96
CA THR A 312 6.61 -11.01 6.85
C THR A 312 5.09 -11.06 6.72
N TRP A 313 4.48 -12.24 6.81
CA TRP A 313 3.02 -12.39 6.79
C TRP A 313 2.33 -11.72 7.98
N SER A 314 2.96 -11.79 9.15
CA SER A 314 2.47 -11.14 10.37
C SER A 314 2.55 -9.61 10.25
N GLN A 315 3.65 -9.09 9.69
CA GLN A 315 3.82 -7.66 9.40
C GLN A 315 2.79 -7.18 8.37
N LEU A 316 2.51 -7.96 7.33
CA LEU A 316 1.50 -7.63 6.32
C LEU A 316 0.10 -7.50 6.93
N TYR A 317 -0.28 -8.38 7.88
CA TYR A 317 -1.54 -8.26 8.59
C TYR A 317 -1.64 -6.93 9.37
N LEU A 318 -0.59 -6.57 10.09
CA LEU A 318 -0.56 -5.31 10.85
C LEU A 318 -0.64 -4.09 9.92
N ALA A 319 0.12 -4.10 8.82
CA ALA A 319 0.04 -3.05 7.80
C ALA A 319 -1.37 -2.94 7.17
N ASN A 320 -2.05 -4.06 6.95
CA ASN A 320 -3.44 -4.07 6.47
C ASN A 320 -4.39 -3.45 7.51
N ALA A 321 -4.25 -3.80 8.78
CA ALA A 321 -5.05 -3.22 9.86
C ALA A 321 -4.80 -1.71 10.00
N GLU A 322 -3.55 -1.26 9.94
CA GLU A 322 -3.19 0.16 9.94
C GLU A 322 -3.79 0.92 8.75
N ALA A 323 -3.74 0.33 7.54
CA ALA A 323 -4.34 0.93 6.34
C ALA A 323 -5.86 1.07 6.48
N LEU A 324 -6.54 0.05 7.02
CA LEU A 324 -7.97 0.10 7.29
C LEU A 324 -8.31 1.15 8.36
N LEU A 325 -7.53 1.25 9.44
CA LEU A 325 -7.70 2.30 10.46
C LEU A 325 -7.54 3.71 9.85
N ALA A 326 -6.54 3.91 8.99
CA ALA A 326 -6.34 5.16 8.27
C ALA A 326 -7.54 5.47 7.35
N GLN A 327 -8.06 4.47 6.64
CA GLN A 327 -9.21 4.61 5.76
C GLN A 327 -10.49 4.95 6.54
N VAL A 328 -10.80 4.26 7.63
CA VAL A 328 -12.01 4.56 8.41
C VAL A 328 -11.90 5.92 9.09
N ARG A 329 -10.70 6.32 9.56
CA ARG A 329 -10.46 7.67 10.08
C ARG A 329 -10.78 8.75 9.06
N GLN A 330 -10.56 8.51 7.77
CA GLN A 330 -10.86 9.47 6.71
C GLN A 330 -12.33 9.41 6.29
N THR A 331 -12.89 8.21 6.12
CA THR A 331 -14.20 8.00 5.48
C THR A 331 -15.37 8.04 6.46
N GLN A 332 -15.16 7.70 7.74
CA GLN A 332 -16.24 7.54 8.73
C GLN A 332 -16.42 8.74 9.67
N GLN A 333 -15.74 9.87 9.46
CA GLN A 333 -15.80 11.03 10.37
C GLN A 333 -17.22 11.55 10.59
N ALA A 334 -17.98 11.74 9.51
CA ALA A 334 -19.35 12.24 9.58
C ALA A 334 -20.31 11.22 10.24
N ALA A 335 -20.11 9.93 9.96
CA ALA A 335 -20.90 8.86 10.57
C ALA A 335 -20.63 8.76 12.08
N VAL A 336 -19.36 8.83 12.49
CA VAL A 336 -18.95 8.87 13.90
C VAL A 336 -19.55 10.09 14.60
N ALA A 337 -19.48 11.28 14.00
CA ALA A 337 -20.09 12.49 14.56
C ALA A 337 -21.62 12.35 14.75
N THR A 338 -22.31 11.75 13.77
CA THR A 338 -23.75 11.48 13.87
C THR A 338 -24.06 10.47 14.99
N CYS A 339 -23.23 9.44 15.16
CA CYS A 339 -23.38 8.49 16.26
C CYS A 339 -23.16 9.15 17.62
N VAL A 340 -22.18 10.06 17.71
CA VAL A 340 -21.94 10.89 18.91
C VAL A 340 -23.18 11.71 19.24
N ASP A 341 -23.79 12.37 18.25
CA ASP A 341 -25.03 13.14 18.47
C ASP A 341 -26.16 12.25 18.99
N PHE A 342 -26.35 11.06 18.41
CA PHE A 342 -27.37 10.10 18.90
C PHE A 342 -27.12 9.68 20.35
N PHE A 343 -25.87 9.37 20.70
CA PHE A 343 -25.52 9.00 22.07
C PHE A 343 -25.75 10.17 23.03
N VAL A 344 -25.25 11.35 22.71
CA VAL A 344 -25.37 12.53 23.58
C VAL A 344 -26.84 12.87 23.81
N ASP A 345 -27.68 12.83 22.78
CA ASP A 345 -29.12 13.11 22.89
C ASP A 345 -29.86 12.09 23.76
N ALA A 346 -29.52 10.80 23.63
CA ALA A 346 -30.08 9.74 24.45
C ALA A 346 -29.63 9.86 25.91
N LEU A 347 -28.33 9.98 26.15
CA LEU A 347 -27.75 10.04 27.49
C LEU A 347 -28.18 11.30 28.25
N SER A 348 -28.29 12.44 27.57
CA SER A 348 -28.81 13.68 28.19
C SER A 348 -30.28 13.56 28.63
N LYS A 349 -31.02 12.58 28.11
CA LYS A 349 -32.42 12.29 28.44
C LYS A 349 -32.58 11.03 29.30
N ASN A 350 -31.48 10.53 29.88
CA ASN A 350 -31.44 9.29 30.67
C ASN A 350 -31.96 8.06 29.91
N LYS A 351 -31.70 8.00 28.59
CA LYS A 351 -31.99 6.86 27.73
C LYS A 351 -30.81 5.92 27.63
N MET A 352 -31.05 4.70 27.14
CA MET A 352 -30.04 3.65 27.08
C MET A 352 -29.45 3.52 25.67
N ILE A 353 -28.20 3.03 25.63
CA ILE A 353 -27.56 2.60 24.39
C ILE A 353 -27.52 1.07 24.41
N HIS A 354 -28.30 0.44 23.54
CA HIS A 354 -28.36 -1.01 23.41
C HIS A 354 -27.35 -1.48 22.36
N THR A 355 -26.67 -2.61 22.59
CA THR A 355 -25.77 -3.21 21.59
C THR A 355 -26.19 -4.64 21.29
N PHE A 356 -26.13 -5.04 20.02
CA PHE A 356 -26.48 -6.39 19.59
C PHE A 356 -25.60 -6.86 18.43
N GLY A 357 -25.11 -8.09 18.51
CA GLY A 357 -24.36 -8.74 17.44
C GLY A 357 -24.46 -10.26 17.52
N THR A 358 -24.33 -10.93 16.38
CA THR A 358 -24.39 -12.41 16.31
C THR A 358 -23.04 -13.01 15.92
N GLY A 359 -22.78 -14.25 16.31
CA GLY A 359 -21.49 -14.89 16.07
C GLY A 359 -20.35 -14.06 16.66
N HIS A 360 -19.24 -13.86 15.95
CA HIS A 360 -18.13 -13.02 16.45
C HIS A 360 -18.51 -11.54 16.66
N SER A 361 -19.57 -11.04 16.02
CA SER A 361 -20.00 -9.65 16.18
C SER A 361 -20.53 -9.34 17.59
N HIS A 362 -20.88 -10.34 18.41
CA HIS A 362 -21.23 -10.09 19.82
C HIS A 362 -20.06 -9.53 20.63
N LEU A 363 -18.80 -9.87 20.27
CA LEU A 363 -17.62 -9.32 20.94
C LEU A 363 -17.56 -7.80 20.85
N LEU A 364 -18.07 -7.23 19.76
CA LEU A 364 -18.17 -5.77 19.59
C LEU A 364 -19.32 -5.17 20.41
N ALA A 365 -20.38 -5.93 20.67
CA ALA A 365 -21.44 -5.51 21.57
C ALA A 365 -20.93 -5.45 23.03
N GLU A 366 -20.05 -6.39 23.39
CA GLU A 366 -19.34 -6.43 24.67
C GLU A 366 -18.20 -5.42 24.75
N GLU A 367 -17.55 -5.07 23.64
CA GLU A 367 -16.34 -4.22 23.62
C GLU A 367 -16.51 -2.87 24.31
N ILE A 368 -17.70 -2.27 24.26
CA ILE A 368 -18.02 -1.00 24.93
C ILE A 368 -18.88 -1.16 26.19
N PHE A 369 -19.17 -2.41 26.59
CA PHE A 369 -19.91 -2.74 27.80
C PHE A 369 -18.96 -2.98 28.98
N TYR A 370 -19.34 -2.46 30.16
CA TYR A 370 -18.76 -2.78 31.46
C TYR A 370 -17.24 -3.00 31.48
N ARG A 371 -16.50 -1.93 31.15
CA ARG A 371 -15.03 -1.93 31.15
C ARG A 371 -14.48 -0.59 31.58
N ALA A 372 -13.23 -0.58 32.03
CA ALA A 372 -12.52 0.66 32.33
C ALA A 372 -12.51 1.60 31.11
N GLY A 373 -12.91 2.86 31.34
CA GLY A 373 -13.06 3.88 30.31
C GLY A 373 -14.36 3.80 29.50
N GLY A 374 -15.22 2.81 29.76
CA GLY A 374 -16.52 2.66 29.10
C GLY A 374 -17.65 3.44 29.79
N LEU A 375 -18.67 3.80 29.01
CA LEU A 375 -19.90 4.42 29.51
C LEU A 375 -20.73 3.41 30.32
N ALA A 376 -21.32 3.85 31.43
CA ALA A 376 -22.14 2.99 32.30
C ALA A 376 -23.50 2.62 31.69
N THR A 377 -24.00 3.44 30.78
CA THR A 377 -25.33 3.39 30.16
C THR A 377 -25.38 2.55 28.87
N ILE A 378 -24.48 1.57 28.75
CA ILE A 378 -24.47 0.59 27.66
C ILE A 378 -25.16 -0.70 28.13
N TYR A 379 -26.10 -1.22 27.35
CA TYR A 379 -26.82 -2.45 27.64
C TYR A 379 -26.74 -3.46 26.49
N PRO A 380 -25.90 -4.49 26.60
CA PRO A 380 -25.78 -5.48 25.53
C PRO A 380 -26.92 -6.48 25.57
N ILE A 381 -27.57 -6.69 24.43
CA ILE A 381 -28.55 -7.75 24.20
C ILE A 381 -27.76 -9.02 23.89
N LEU A 382 -27.51 -9.84 24.90
CA LEU A 382 -26.72 -11.07 24.80
C LEU A 382 -27.63 -12.29 24.86
N ASP A 383 -27.55 -13.14 23.84
CA ASP A 383 -28.23 -14.43 23.82
C ASP A 383 -27.23 -15.54 23.50
N GLU A 384 -27.04 -16.47 24.44
CA GLU A 384 -26.06 -17.53 24.32
C GLU A 384 -26.28 -18.43 23.08
N ARG A 385 -27.50 -18.49 22.52
CA ARG A 385 -27.79 -19.20 21.27
C ARG A 385 -27.09 -18.56 20.08
N LEU A 386 -26.84 -17.25 20.13
CA LEU A 386 -26.20 -16.47 19.06
C LEU A 386 -24.70 -16.23 19.32
N MET A 387 -24.18 -16.69 20.45
CA MET A 387 -22.76 -16.63 20.82
C MET A 387 -22.04 -17.95 20.48
N LEU A 388 -20.71 -17.95 20.64
CA LEU A 388 -19.85 -19.04 20.13
C LEU A 388 -19.51 -20.11 21.19
N HIS A 389 -19.77 -19.86 22.47
CA HIS A 389 -19.29 -20.74 23.55
C HIS A 389 -20.20 -21.96 23.83
N LYS A 390 -21.48 -21.95 23.40
CA LYS A 390 -22.41 -23.09 23.60
C LYS A 390 -22.49 -24.07 22.44
N ASP A 391 -22.94 -23.63 21.26
CA ASP A 391 -23.12 -24.51 20.08
C ASP A 391 -22.86 -23.75 18.78
N VAL A 392 -21.61 -23.80 18.30
CA VAL A 392 -21.11 -23.05 17.14
C VAL A 392 -21.87 -23.42 15.85
N VAL A 393 -22.27 -24.69 15.69
CA VAL A 393 -22.90 -25.18 14.45
C VAL A 393 -24.37 -24.76 14.40
N LYS A 394 -25.09 -24.81 15.54
CA LYS A 394 -26.49 -24.36 15.61
C LYS A 394 -26.61 -22.83 15.66
N GLY A 395 -25.61 -22.09 16.11
CA GLY A 395 -25.59 -20.62 16.08
C GLY A 395 -25.97 -20.03 14.72
N SER A 396 -25.37 -20.57 13.64
CA SER A 396 -25.71 -20.19 12.25
C SER A 396 -27.15 -20.51 11.83
N GLN A 397 -27.81 -21.46 12.50
CA GLN A 397 -29.22 -21.79 12.28
C GLN A 397 -30.13 -20.88 13.12
N TYR A 398 -29.69 -20.53 14.34
CA TYR A 398 -30.40 -19.63 15.23
C TYR A 398 -30.52 -18.20 14.70
N GLU A 399 -29.52 -17.72 13.95
CA GLU A 399 -29.58 -16.44 13.23
C GLU A 399 -30.75 -16.30 12.24
N ARG A 400 -31.45 -17.42 11.95
CA ARG A 400 -32.56 -17.51 11.00
C ARG A 400 -33.89 -17.85 11.66
N LEU A 401 -33.93 -18.02 12.98
CA LEU A 401 -35.17 -18.34 13.66
C LEU A 401 -36.17 -17.19 13.49
N PRO A 402 -37.36 -17.46 12.92
CA PRO A 402 -38.42 -16.46 12.88
C PRO A 402 -38.75 -15.97 14.29
N ASN A 403 -39.06 -14.68 14.42
CA ASN A 403 -39.45 -14.02 15.67
C ASN A 403 -38.40 -13.98 16.79
N LEU A 404 -37.17 -14.47 16.57
CA LEU A 404 -36.14 -14.42 17.60
C LEU A 404 -35.84 -12.98 18.04
N ALA A 405 -35.78 -12.03 17.10
CA ALA A 405 -35.58 -10.62 17.43
C ALA A 405 -36.69 -10.06 18.34
N GLN A 406 -37.93 -10.49 18.15
CA GLN A 406 -39.05 -10.09 19.01
C GLN A 406 -38.88 -10.70 20.41
N GLU A 407 -38.55 -11.99 20.50
CA GLU A 407 -38.28 -12.66 21.79
C GLU A 407 -37.16 -11.96 22.57
N LEU A 408 -36.12 -11.51 21.88
CA LEU A 408 -35.02 -10.75 22.48
C LEU A 408 -35.51 -9.39 23.00
N LEU A 409 -36.26 -8.63 22.21
CA LEU A 409 -36.75 -7.32 22.64
C LEU A 409 -37.85 -7.39 23.72
N ASP A 410 -38.55 -8.51 23.83
CA ASP A 410 -39.47 -8.76 24.96
C ASP A 410 -38.72 -8.91 26.29
N LYS A 411 -37.49 -9.46 26.25
CA LYS A 411 -36.60 -9.62 27.41
C LYS A 411 -35.71 -8.39 27.64
N HIS A 412 -35.38 -7.68 26.58
CA HIS A 412 -34.51 -6.51 26.57
C HIS A 412 -35.26 -5.32 25.93
N PRO A 413 -36.20 -4.69 26.67
CA PRO A 413 -37.07 -3.67 26.08
C PRO A 413 -36.29 -2.47 25.56
N VAL A 414 -36.51 -2.15 24.29
CA VAL A 414 -36.05 -0.91 23.65
C VAL A 414 -37.23 0.05 23.60
N VAL A 415 -37.01 1.30 24.05
CA VAL A 415 -38.07 2.33 24.10
C VAL A 415 -37.72 3.55 23.27
N GLU A 416 -38.71 4.43 23.07
CA GLU A 416 -38.53 5.67 22.32
C GLU A 416 -37.40 6.53 22.93
N GLY A 417 -36.51 7.01 22.05
CA GLY A 417 -35.36 7.83 22.42
C GLY A 417 -34.09 7.05 22.79
N ASP A 418 -34.16 5.72 22.89
CA ASP A 418 -32.96 4.88 23.00
C ASP A 418 -32.14 4.88 21.69
N VAL A 419 -30.90 4.44 21.78
CA VAL A 419 -30.05 4.13 20.62
C VAL A 419 -29.79 2.63 20.61
N VAL A 420 -29.84 2.00 19.42
CA VAL A 420 -29.53 0.58 19.25
C VAL A 420 -28.42 0.42 18.21
N ILE A 421 -27.34 -0.26 18.59
CA ILE A 421 -26.24 -0.61 17.71
C ILE A 421 -26.40 -2.06 17.28
N VAL A 422 -26.56 -2.29 15.98
CA VAL A 422 -26.67 -3.63 15.40
C VAL A 422 -25.42 -3.94 14.58
N ILE A 423 -24.70 -4.98 14.99
CA ILE A 423 -23.39 -5.31 14.46
C ILE A 423 -23.48 -6.61 13.67
N SER A 424 -23.15 -6.55 12.38
CA SER A 424 -23.06 -7.74 11.53
C SER A 424 -22.18 -7.45 10.32
N ASN A 425 -21.09 -8.20 10.17
CA ASN A 425 -20.16 -7.94 9.08
C ASN A 425 -20.79 -8.16 7.68
N SER A 426 -21.69 -9.14 7.53
CA SER A 426 -22.42 -9.39 6.28
C SER A 426 -23.72 -8.60 6.15
N GLY A 427 -24.26 -8.12 7.28
CA GLY A 427 -25.48 -7.34 7.37
C GLY A 427 -26.76 -8.06 6.97
N GLY A 428 -26.72 -9.36 6.68
CA GLY A 428 -27.79 -10.10 6.03
C GLY A 428 -28.45 -11.20 6.86
N ASN A 429 -28.14 -11.31 8.14
CA ASN A 429 -28.78 -12.27 9.04
C ASN A 429 -30.21 -11.83 9.35
N GLN A 430 -31.16 -12.78 9.39
CA GLN A 430 -32.57 -12.44 9.57
C GLN A 430 -32.82 -11.77 10.92
N VAL A 431 -32.25 -12.32 11.99
CA VAL A 431 -32.39 -11.76 13.35
C VAL A 431 -31.87 -10.32 13.46
N THR A 432 -30.76 -9.98 12.79
CA THR A 432 -30.21 -8.61 12.84
C THR A 432 -31.08 -7.64 12.03
N ILE A 433 -31.59 -8.07 10.87
CA ILE A 433 -32.54 -7.29 10.06
C ILE A 433 -33.83 -7.02 10.84
N ASP A 434 -34.40 -8.05 11.47
CA ASP A 434 -35.64 -7.93 12.24
C ASP A 434 -35.44 -7.03 13.46
N LEU A 435 -34.32 -7.15 14.15
CA LEU A 435 -34.01 -6.30 15.31
C LEU A 435 -33.87 -4.82 14.91
N VAL A 436 -33.23 -4.51 13.78
CA VAL A 436 -33.20 -3.12 13.25
C VAL A 436 -34.62 -2.60 13.02
N LYS A 437 -35.47 -3.39 12.35
CA LYS A 437 -36.85 -2.98 12.03
C LYS A 437 -37.68 -2.75 13.29
N LEU A 438 -37.56 -3.65 14.27
CA LEU A 438 -38.30 -3.56 15.53
C LEU A 438 -37.81 -2.40 16.41
N ALA A 439 -36.50 -2.18 16.51
CA ALA A 439 -35.93 -1.05 17.24
C ALA A 439 -36.40 0.30 16.66
N LYS A 440 -36.38 0.46 15.33
CA LYS A 440 -36.92 1.66 14.67
C LYS A 440 -38.42 1.84 14.92
N LYS A 441 -39.19 0.74 14.89
CA LYS A 441 -40.61 0.76 15.21
C LYS A 441 -40.88 1.20 16.66
N ALA A 442 -39.97 0.90 17.58
CA ALA A 442 -40.02 1.34 18.97
C ALA A 442 -39.61 2.81 19.18
N GLY A 443 -39.19 3.52 18.12
CA GLY A 443 -38.77 4.92 18.19
C GLY A 443 -37.31 5.13 18.60
N ALA A 444 -36.50 4.09 18.56
CA ALA A 444 -35.06 4.19 18.79
C ALA A 444 -34.31 4.62 17.53
N LYS A 445 -33.16 5.28 17.72
CA LYS A 445 -32.18 5.49 16.64
C LYS A 445 -31.33 4.25 16.46
N VAL A 446 -31.09 3.84 15.22
CA VAL A 446 -30.34 2.61 14.92
C VAL A 446 -29.04 2.91 14.19
N ILE A 447 -27.95 2.39 14.73
CA ILE A 447 -26.60 2.41 14.16
C ILE A 447 -26.28 1.01 13.66
N ALA A 448 -25.88 0.86 12.40
CA ALA A 448 -25.34 -0.40 11.89
C ALA A 448 -23.81 -0.37 11.86
N VAL A 449 -23.16 -1.40 12.42
CA VAL A 449 -21.73 -1.63 12.24
C VAL A 449 -21.55 -2.83 11.30
N THR A 450 -20.92 -2.61 10.15
CA THR A 450 -20.80 -3.64 9.10
C THR A 450 -19.54 -3.43 8.25
N SER A 451 -19.22 -4.39 7.38
CA SER A 451 -18.36 -4.15 6.21
C SER A 451 -19.29 -3.91 5.03
N VAL A 452 -19.38 -2.68 4.53
CA VAL A 452 -20.24 -2.38 3.37
C VAL A 452 -19.75 -3.17 2.16
N ASN A 453 -18.43 -3.24 1.96
CA ASN A 453 -17.81 -4.03 0.91
C ASN A 453 -18.22 -5.52 0.95
N HIS A 454 -18.19 -6.15 2.13
CA HIS A 454 -18.66 -7.53 2.26
C HIS A 454 -20.19 -7.62 2.09
N ALA A 455 -20.95 -6.71 2.68
CA ALA A 455 -22.40 -6.72 2.64
C ALA A 455 -22.96 -6.51 1.23
N THR A 456 -22.29 -5.77 0.34
CA THR A 456 -22.73 -5.54 -1.04
C THR A 456 -22.12 -6.50 -2.06
N SER A 457 -21.22 -7.40 -1.64
CA SER A 457 -20.56 -8.36 -2.53
C SER A 457 -21.52 -9.44 -3.04
N SER A 458 -21.33 -9.86 -4.30
CA SER A 458 -22.01 -11.03 -4.87
C SER A 458 -21.66 -12.34 -4.18
N GLN A 459 -20.53 -12.38 -3.46
CA GLN A 459 -20.09 -13.52 -2.65
C GLN A 459 -20.73 -13.53 -1.25
N ALA A 460 -21.49 -12.49 -0.88
CA ALA A 460 -22.19 -12.46 0.39
C ALA A 460 -23.19 -13.61 0.47
N ARG A 461 -23.18 -14.35 1.59
CA ARG A 461 -24.03 -15.53 1.79
C ARG A 461 -25.53 -15.24 1.75
N SER A 462 -25.94 -14.08 2.27
CA SER A 462 -27.37 -13.73 2.40
C SER A 462 -27.93 -13.13 1.12
N LYS A 463 -29.07 -13.68 0.69
CA LYS A 463 -29.92 -13.18 -0.42
C LYS A 463 -31.09 -12.32 0.08
N ALA A 464 -31.04 -11.82 1.31
CA ALA A 464 -32.07 -10.94 1.83
C ALA A 464 -32.22 -9.71 0.92
N ALA A 465 -33.47 -9.30 0.67
CA ALA A 465 -33.79 -8.17 -0.20
C ALA A 465 -33.29 -6.83 0.38
N GLU A 466 -33.20 -6.75 1.71
CA GLU A 466 -32.68 -5.61 2.46
C GLU A 466 -31.63 -6.09 3.47
N LYS A 467 -30.62 -5.27 3.75
CA LYS A 467 -29.56 -5.53 4.74
C LYS A 467 -29.48 -4.39 5.76
N ILE A 468 -28.87 -4.64 6.92
CA ILE A 468 -28.89 -3.66 8.03
C ILE A 468 -28.34 -2.27 7.66
N HIS A 469 -27.35 -2.20 6.76
CA HIS A 469 -26.77 -0.93 6.30
C HIS A 469 -27.74 -0.07 5.46
N GLN A 470 -28.80 -0.69 4.91
CA GLN A 470 -29.84 0.02 4.16
C GLN A 470 -30.99 0.45 5.08
N LEU A 471 -31.11 -0.16 6.25
CA LEU A 471 -32.24 0.01 7.17
C LEU A 471 -31.91 0.95 8.35
N ALA A 472 -30.66 0.96 8.80
CA ALA A 472 -30.20 1.79 9.92
C ALA A 472 -30.27 3.29 9.60
N ASP A 473 -30.28 4.12 10.65
CA ASP A 473 -30.25 5.58 10.50
C ASP A 473 -28.83 6.09 10.17
N VAL A 474 -27.80 5.38 10.62
CA VAL A 474 -26.40 5.64 10.29
C VAL A 474 -25.61 4.34 10.21
N VAL A 475 -24.58 4.31 9.37
CA VAL A 475 -23.70 3.16 9.16
C VAL A 475 -22.28 3.53 9.57
N LEU A 476 -21.68 2.71 10.43
CA LEU A 476 -20.24 2.68 10.68
C LEU A 476 -19.64 1.54 9.85
N ASP A 477 -19.05 1.90 8.71
CA ASP A 477 -18.39 0.94 7.81
C ASP A 477 -16.97 0.65 8.30
N ASN A 478 -16.71 -0.60 8.69
CA ASN A 478 -15.39 -1.05 9.09
C ASN A 478 -14.41 -1.18 7.92
N SER A 479 -14.85 -0.90 6.68
CA SER A 479 -14.03 -0.95 5.45
C SER A 479 -13.38 -2.31 5.18
N GLY A 480 -13.82 -3.37 5.87
CA GLY A 480 -13.24 -4.71 5.79
C GLY A 480 -13.38 -5.33 4.39
N VAL A 481 -12.67 -6.42 4.18
CA VAL A 481 -12.68 -7.17 2.91
C VAL A 481 -13.80 -8.20 2.85
N VAL A 482 -14.15 -8.61 1.64
CA VAL A 482 -15.09 -9.72 1.43
C VAL A 482 -14.56 -11.00 2.09
N GLY A 483 -15.38 -11.62 2.95
CA GLY A 483 -15.02 -12.82 3.69
C GLY A 483 -14.31 -12.54 5.02
N ASP A 484 -14.03 -11.27 5.34
CA ASP A 484 -13.39 -10.85 6.58
C ASP A 484 -12.08 -11.59 6.87
N ALA A 485 -11.26 -11.79 5.86
CA ALA A 485 -9.95 -12.40 6.01
C ALA A 485 -8.98 -11.70 5.06
N SER A 486 -8.08 -10.91 5.65
CA SER A 486 -7.32 -9.88 4.93
C SER A 486 -6.01 -10.35 4.30
N VAL A 487 -5.45 -11.49 4.74
CA VAL A 487 -4.14 -11.96 4.29
C VAL A 487 -4.25 -13.36 3.69
N ARG A 488 -3.92 -13.48 2.41
CA ARG A 488 -3.69 -14.73 1.71
C ARG A 488 -2.22 -15.11 1.80
N VAL A 489 -1.93 -16.13 2.60
CA VAL A 489 -0.59 -16.75 2.67
C VAL A 489 -0.39 -17.67 1.47
N ALA A 490 0.81 -17.70 0.90
CA ALA A 490 1.15 -18.59 -0.21
C ALA A 490 0.83 -20.06 0.13
N GLY A 491 0.18 -20.77 -0.79
CA GLY A 491 -0.24 -22.16 -0.57
C GLY A 491 -1.49 -22.35 0.29
N SER A 492 -2.02 -21.30 0.93
CA SER A 492 -3.28 -21.41 1.68
C SER A 492 -4.49 -21.48 0.75
N LEU A 493 -5.45 -22.35 1.09
CA LEU A 493 -6.74 -22.44 0.39
C LEU A 493 -7.62 -21.21 0.61
N MET A 494 -7.47 -20.54 1.76
CA MET A 494 -8.28 -19.40 2.17
C MET A 494 -7.41 -18.29 2.74
N SER A 495 -7.89 -17.05 2.67
CA SER A 495 -7.29 -15.95 3.41
C SER A 495 -7.51 -16.14 4.93
N VAL A 496 -6.65 -15.53 5.74
CA VAL A 496 -6.70 -15.50 7.21
C VAL A 496 -6.59 -14.05 7.71
N GLY A 497 -6.68 -13.84 9.02
CA GLY A 497 -6.53 -12.52 9.63
C GLY A 497 -7.77 -11.65 9.46
N PRO A 498 -8.84 -11.90 10.24
CA PRO A 498 -10.04 -11.07 10.22
C PRO A 498 -9.78 -9.66 10.76
N THR A 499 -10.47 -8.69 10.19
CA THR A 499 -10.26 -7.26 10.50
C THR A 499 -11.49 -6.61 11.11
N SER A 500 -12.67 -7.22 10.96
CA SER A 500 -13.92 -6.64 11.44
C SER A 500 -13.92 -6.32 12.94
N THR A 501 -13.32 -7.17 13.78
CA THR A 501 -13.25 -6.94 15.23
C THR A 501 -12.31 -5.80 15.61
N VAL A 502 -11.08 -5.78 15.07
CA VAL A 502 -10.12 -4.73 15.43
C VAL A 502 -10.58 -3.36 14.95
N ILE A 503 -11.10 -3.27 13.73
CA ILE A 503 -11.59 -2.01 13.17
C ILE A 503 -12.94 -1.61 13.77
N GLY A 504 -13.84 -2.57 13.97
CA GLY A 504 -15.14 -2.32 14.62
C GLY A 504 -14.99 -1.82 16.05
N GLY A 505 -14.07 -2.40 16.82
CA GLY A 505 -13.77 -1.94 18.18
C GLY A 505 -13.23 -0.51 18.19
N ALA A 506 -12.29 -0.20 17.29
CA ALA A 506 -11.75 1.14 17.16
C ALA A 506 -12.84 2.19 16.79
N LEU A 507 -13.77 1.84 15.89
CA LEU A 507 -14.90 2.70 15.54
C LEU A 507 -15.83 2.96 16.74
N LEU A 508 -16.20 1.90 17.47
CA LEU A 508 -17.09 2.03 18.63
C LEU A 508 -16.44 2.84 19.75
N GLN A 509 -15.16 2.59 20.05
CA GLN A 509 -14.43 3.38 21.03
C GLN A 509 -14.27 4.84 20.59
N SER A 510 -14.11 5.11 19.29
CA SER A 510 -14.10 6.48 18.76
C SER A 510 -15.43 7.21 19.04
N VAL A 511 -16.58 6.52 18.93
CA VAL A 511 -17.89 7.10 19.27
C VAL A 511 -18.00 7.35 20.78
N VAL A 512 -17.55 6.41 21.62
CA VAL A 512 -17.54 6.58 23.09
C VAL A 512 -16.72 7.80 23.49
N VAL A 513 -15.50 7.94 22.97
CA VAL A 513 -14.62 9.09 23.26
C VAL A 513 -15.25 10.40 22.81
N GLY A 514 -15.79 10.47 21.60
CA GLY A 514 -16.48 11.66 21.09
C GLY A 514 -17.71 12.03 21.93
N THR A 515 -18.48 11.03 22.36
CA THR A 515 -19.67 11.20 23.22
C THR A 515 -19.29 11.81 24.56
N VAL A 516 -18.27 11.25 25.23
CA VAL A 516 -17.79 11.77 26.52
C VAL A 516 -17.35 13.23 26.39
N ALA A 517 -16.57 13.55 25.35
CA ALA A 517 -16.11 14.92 25.11
C ALA A 517 -17.27 15.90 24.90
N GLU A 518 -18.28 15.51 24.11
CA GLU A 518 -19.43 16.37 23.81
C GLU A 518 -20.39 16.50 25.02
N LEU A 519 -20.60 15.44 25.83
CA LEU A 519 -21.36 15.54 27.09
C LEU A 519 -20.73 16.55 28.05
N ILE A 520 -19.42 16.46 28.27
CA ILE A 520 -18.66 17.39 29.12
C ILE A 520 -18.83 18.83 28.61
N LYS A 521 -18.68 19.03 27.30
CA LYS A 521 -18.86 20.34 26.67
C LYS A 521 -20.27 20.92 26.85
N ARG A 522 -21.30 20.06 26.92
CA ARG A 522 -22.69 20.45 27.22
C ARG A 522 -22.98 20.57 28.73
N GLY A 523 -21.99 20.38 29.60
CA GLY A 523 -22.15 20.42 31.05
C GLY A 523 -22.88 19.22 31.65
N VAL A 524 -22.99 18.12 30.89
CA VAL A 524 -23.56 16.85 31.36
C VAL A 524 -22.41 15.98 31.84
N GLN A 525 -22.43 15.57 33.12
CA GLN A 525 -21.39 14.71 33.67
C GLN A 525 -21.54 13.27 33.12
N PRO A 526 -20.55 12.75 32.38
CA PRO A 526 -20.62 11.40 31.85
C PRO A 526 -20.39 10.37 32.97
N GLU A 527 -21.15 9.28 32.92
CA GLU A 527 -21.03 8.16 33.86
C GLU A 527 -20.10 7.10 33.26
N ILE A 528 -18.87 7.02 33.79
CA ILE A 528 -17.79 6.22 33.22
C ILE A 528 -17.27 5.25 34.28
N PHE A 529 -17.07 3.99 33.89
CA PHE A 529 -16.39 3.01 34.73
C PHE A 529 -14.89 3.31 34.80
N LEU A 530 -14.36 3.35 36.02
CA LEU A 530 -12.93 3.53 36.27
C LEU A 530 -12.23 2.17 36.33
N SER A 531 -10.93 2.14 36.04
CA SER A 531 -10.14 0.93 36.31
C SER A 531 -10.06 0.69 37.81
N SER A 532 -10.39 -0.52 38.28
CA SER A 532 -10.22 -0.92 39.69
C SER A 532 -8.78 -0.84 40.20
N ASN A 533 -7.79 -0.70 39.30
CA ASN A 533 -6.39 -0.47 39.68
C ASN A 533 -6.09 1.00 40.02
N LEU A 534 -7.06 1.91 39.93
CA LEU A 534 -6.93 3.32 40.31
C LEU A 534 -7.52 3.56 41.71
N ALA A 535 -6.96 4.51 42.44
CA ALA A 535 -7.55 4.99 43.69
C ALA A 535 -9.00 5.47 43.42
N GLN A 536 -9.95 5.04 44.27
CA GLN A 536 -11.40 5.31 44.14
C GLN A 536 -12.11 4.59 42.97
N GLY A 537 -11.43 3.71 42.22
CA GLY A 537 -12.04 2.98 41.11
C GLY A 537 -13.23 2.12 41.54
N ASP A 538 -13.06 1.35 42.63
CA ASP A 538 -14.12 0.46 43.14
C ASP A 538 -15.31 1.24 43.72
N GLU A 539 -15.07 2.36 44.42
CA GLU A 539 -16.14 3.19 44.98
C GLU A 539 -17.00 3.84 43.89
N ASN A 540 -16.38 4.38 42.84
CA ASN A 540 -17.10 4.94 41.68
C ASN A 540 -17.92 3.85 40.97
N ASN A 541 -17.31 2.69 40.73
CA ASN A 541 -17.95 1.61 39.99
C ASN A 541 -19.12 1.00 40.77
N ALA A 542 -19.02 0.90 42.11
CA ALA A 542 -20.10 0.41 42.95
C ALA A 542 -21.36 1.30 42.87
N ALA A 543 -21.19 2.62 42.87
CA ALA A 543 -22.30 3.56 42.74
C ALA A 543 -23.02 3.43 41.38
N LEU A 544 -22.26 3.29 40.30
CA LEU A 544 -22.80 3.05 38.96
C LEU A 544 -23.51 1.69 38.88
N PHE A 545 -22.91 0.66 39.48
CA PHE A 545 -23.51 -0.68 39.51
C PHE A 545 -24.87 -0.66 40.20
N ASP A 546 -24.96 -0.07 41.40
CA ASP A 546 -26.22 0.02 42.14
C ASP A 546 -27.29 0.81 41.37
N LYS A 547 -26.90 1.87 40.65
CA LYS A 547 -27.81 2.66 39.82
C LYS A 547 -28.40 1.86 38.66
N TYR A 548 -27.58 1.04 37.99
CA TYR A 548 -27.98 0.34 36.76
C TYR A 548 -28.35 -1.13 36.97
N ARG A 549 -28.18 -1.70 38.18
CA ARG A 549 -28.40 -3.12 38.48
C ARG A 549 -29.77 -3.63 38.04
N SER A 550 -30.84 -2.86 38.27
CA SER A 550 -32.20 -3.27 37.90
C SER A 550 -32.49 -3.20 36.39
N LEU A 551 -31.62 -2.55 35.63
CA LEU A 551 -31.71 -2.43 34.17
C LEU A 551 -30.81 -3.45 33.47
N ILE A 552 -29.81 -3.99 34.18
CA ILE A 552 -28.84 -4.94 33.64
C ILE A 552 -29.05 -6.32 34.28
N ASP A 553 -29.92 -7.12 33.68
CA ASP A 553 -30.26 -8.49 34.11
C ASP A 553 -29.08 -9.50 34.06
N LEU A 554 -27.91 -9.12 33.55
CA LEU A 554 -26.72 -9.99 33.45
C LEU A 554 -26.04 -10.30 34.79
N TYR A 555 -26.45 -9.64 35.88
CA TYR A 555 -25.81 -9.75 37.19
C TYR A 555 -26.65 -10.48 38.26
N ASN A 556 -27.78 -11.09 37.88
CA ASN A 556 -28.62 -11.90 38.77
C ASN A 556 -28.48 -13.39 38.54
#